data_AF-A0A3B9Q4L8-F1
#
_entry.id   AF-A0A3B9Q4L8-F1
#
_cell.length_a   1.000
_cell.length_b   1.000
_cell.length_c   1.000
_cell.angle_alpha   90.00
_cell.angle_beta   90.00
_cell.angle_gamma   90.00
#
_symmetry.space_group_name_H-M   'P 1'
#
loop_
_entity.id
_entity.type
_entity.pdbx_description
1 polymer ?
#
loop_
_entity_poly.entity_id
_entity_poly.type
_entity_poly.pdbx_seq_one_letter_code
_entity_poly.pdbx_strand_id
1 'polypeptide(L)'
;VEAARQHQRNRFAGTDIASNADMRPAQIRKYCALDEPCQALMKTAMRQLQLTARAYHRVLKLSRTIADLAGSEAITQVHLAEALQYRPKLDLM
;
A
#
# COMPACT_ATOMS: atom_id res chain seq x y z
N VAL A 1 5.42 -6.89 -14.30
CA VAL A 1 6.38 -6.34 -13.31
C VAL A 1 7.06 -5.06 -13.81
N GLU A 2 7.65 -5.05 -15.02
CA GLU A 2 8.32 -3.84 -15.54
C GLU A 2 7.41 -2.59 -15.63
N ALA A 3 6.16 -2.74 -16.04
CA ALA A 3 5.20 -1.63 -16.06
C ALA A 3 5.02 -1.00 -14.67
N ALA A 4 4.82 -1.82 -13.63
CA ALA A 4 4.73 -1.34 -12.25
C ALA A 4 6.00 -0.61 -11.79
N ARG A 5 7.19 -1.09 -12.20
CA ARG A 5 8.45 -0.40 -11.92
C ARG A 5 8.53 0.95 -12.62
N GLN A 6 8.03 1.06 -13.86
CA GLN A 6 7.96 2.33 -14.56
C GLN A 6 7.03 3.32 -13.86
N HIS A 7 5.85 2.87 -13.39
CA HIS A 7 4.96 3.73 -12.60
C HIS A 7 5.64 4.27 -11.34
N GLN A 8 6.39 3.43 -10.62
CA GLN A 8 7.14 3.85 -9.43
C GLN A 8 8.25 4.85 -9.77
N ARG A 9 9.03 4.59 -10.83
CA ARG A 9 10.08 5.52 -11.31
C ARG A 9 9.49 6.89 -11.63
N ASN A 10 8.36 6.92 -12.34
CA ASN A 10 7.68 8.17 -12.68
C ASN A 10 7.16 8.90 -11.43
N ARG A 11 6.53 8.16 -10.51
CA ARG A 11 5.97 8.72 -9.26
C ARG A 11 7.03 9.36 -8.36
N PHE A 12 8.21 8.76 -8.31
CA PHE A 12 9.30 9.14 -7.41
C PHE A 12 10.44 9.90 -8.12
N ALA A 13 10.22 10.32 -9.37
CA ALA A 13 11.18 11.13 -10.11
C ALA A 13 11.59 12.38 -9.30
N GLY A 14 12.90 12.63 -9.20
CA GLY A 14 13.45 13.73 -8.40
C GLY A 14 13.51 13.48 -6.89
N THR A 15 13.30 12.24 -6.43
CA THR A 15 13.44 11.87 -5.01
C THR A 15 14.46 10.74 -4.82
N ASP A 16 14.81 10.46 -3.56
CA ASP A 16 15.68 9.36 -3.11
C ASP A 16 14.97 8.00 -3.03
N ILE A 17 13.69 7.92 -3.42
CA ILE A 17 12.84 6.73 -3.23
C ILE A 17 12.88 5.85 -4.48
N ALA A 18 13.39 4.63 -4.33
CA ALA A 18 13.50 3.68 -5.44
C ALA A 18 12.20 2.89 -5.69
N SER A 19 11.39 2.66 -4.65
CA SER A 19 10.19 1.84 -4.74
C SER A 19 9.11 2.20 -3.73
N ASN A 20 7.92 1.63 -3.92
CA ASN A 20 6.83 1.78 -2.96
C ASN A 20 7.20 1.29 -1.55
N ALA A 21 8.10 0.30 -1.43
CA ALA A 21 8.55 -0.22 -0.14
C ALA A 21 9.33 0.85 0.65
N ASP A 22 10.04 1.74 -0.04
CA ASP A 22 10.93 2.75 0.57
C ASP A 22 10.19 4.02 1.01
N MET A 23 8.88 4.12 0.75
CA MET A 23 8.08 5.27 1.13
C MET A 23 8.15 5.57 2.64
N ARG A 24 8.36 6.83 3.01
CA ARG A 24 8.24 7.33 4.40
C ARG A 24 6.80 7.83 4.65
N PRO A 25 6.41 8.13 5.91
CA PRO A 25 5.01 8.48 6.23
C PRO A 25 4.42 9.62 5.37
N ALA A 26 5.22 10.62 5.00
CA ALA A 26 4.77 11.70 4.11
C ALA A 26 4.38 11.18 2.72
N GLN A 27 5.18 10.29 2.14
CA GLN A 27 4.90 9.69 0.83
C GLN A 27 3.74 8.69 0.89
N ILE A 28 3.60 7.94 1.98
CA ILE A 28 2.44 7.06 2.17
C ILE A 28 1.16 7.89 2.14
N ARG A 29 1.09 9.02 2.87
CA ARG A 29 -0.09 9.90 2.83
C ARG A 29 -0.37 10.46 1.43
N LYS A 30 0.67 10.85 0.71
CA LYS A 30 0.55 11.44 -0.63
C LYS A 30 0.12 10.42 -1.69
N TYR A 31 0.70 9.23 -1.66
CA TYR A 31 0.58 8.25 -2.73
C TYR A 31 -0.28 7.04 -2.38
N CYS A 32 -0.72 6.85 -1.14
CA CYS A 32 -1.59 5.73 -0.76
C CYS A 32 -2.94 6.20 -0.23
N ALA A 33 -3.49 7.26 -0.84
CA ALA A 33 -4.83 7.73 -0.53
C ALA A 33 -5.86 6.61 -0.75
N LEU A 34 -6.77 6.47 0.21
CA LEU A 34 -7.87 5.52 0.20
C LEU A 34 -9.19 6.28 0.06
N ASP A 35 -10.06 5.81 -0.82
CA ASP A 35 -11.45 6.26 -0.88
C ASP A 35 -12.25 5.75 0.34
N GLU A 36 -13.48 6.23 0.50
CA GLU A 36 -14.35 5.82 1.62
C GLU A 36 -14.54 4.30 1.72
N PRO A 37 -14.81 3.56 0.62
CA PRO A 37 -14.89 2.10 0.65
C PRO A 37 -13.60 1.43 1.17
N CYS A 38 -12.43 1.89 0.75
CA CYS A 38 -11.15 1.36 1.23
C CYS A 38 -10.89 1.72 2.69
N GLN A 39 -11.24 2.92 3.12
CA GLN A 39 -11.10 3.33 4.52
C GLN A 39 -11.96 2.46 5.45
N ALA A 40 -13.20 2.16 5.06
CA ALA A 40 -14.08 1.28 5.82
C ALA A 40 -13.53 -0.15 5.93
N LEU A 41 -12.99 -0.70 4.83
CA LEU A 41 -12.33 -2.01 4.81
C LEU A 41 -11.10 -2.02 5.73
N MET A 42 -10.22 -1.03 5.60
CA MET A 42 -9.02 -0.91 6.43
C MET A 42 -9.36 -0.79 7.92
N LYS A 43 -10.36 0.01 8.28
CA LYS A 43 -10.82 0.15 9.68
C LYS A 43 -11.31 -1.18 10.24
N THR A 44 -12.01 -1.97 9.44
CA THR A 44 -12.47 -3.30 9.83
C THR A 44 -11.30 -4.26 10.01
N ALA A 45 -10.35 -4.26 9.08
CA ALA A 45 -9.15 -5.08 9.15
C ALA A 45 -8.26 -4.72 10.36
N MET A 46 -8.09 -3.43 10.67
CA MET A 46 -7.35 -2.99 11.85
C MET A 46 -7.93 -3.56 13.15
N ARG A 47 -9.26 -3.61 13.28
CA ARG A 47 -9.92 -4.21 14.46
C ARG A 47 -9.79 -5.72 14.50
N GLN A 48 -10.03 -6.40 13.38
CA GLN A 48 -10.06 -7.87 13.33
C GLN A 48 -8.67 -8.49 13.39
N LEU A 49 -7.69 -7.87 12.75
CA LEU A 49 -6.32 -8.38 12.63
C LEU A 49 -5.36 -7.73 13.62
N GLN A 50 -5.85 -6.82 14.48
CA GLN A 50 -5.07 -6.11 15.50
C GLN A 50 -3.80 -5.47 14.90
N LEU A 51 -3.95 -4.80 13.76
CA LEU A 51 -2.82 -4.25 13.01
C LEU A 51 -2.13 -3.14 13.81
N THR A 52 -0.82 -3.26 14.00
CA THR A 52 0.01 -2.15 14.48
C THR A 52 0.11 -1.04 13.43
N ALA A 53 0.52 0.16 13.83
CA ALA A 53 0.76 1.26 12.90
C ALA A 53 1.76 0.89 11.78
N ARG A 54 2.76 0.06 12.10
CA ARG A 54 3.73 -0.46 11.12
C ARG A 54 3.07 -1.42 10.13
N ALA A 55 2.23 -2.33 10.62
CA ALA A 55 1.47 -3.25 9.77
C ALA A 55 0.50 -2.48 8.85
N TYR A 56 -0.21 -1.48 9.37
CA TYR A 56 -1.07 -0.60 8.58
C TYR A 56 -0.31 0.08 7.43
N HIS A 57 0.85 0.70 7.70
CA HIS A 57 1.68 1.30 6.66
C HIS A 57 2.19 0.27 5.64
N ARG A 58 2.52 -0.94 6.09
CA ARG A 58 2.94 -2.03 5.20
C ARG A 58 1.83 -2.45 4.25
N VAL A 59 0.60 -2.57 4.75
CA VAL A 59 -0.58 -2.87 3.92
C VAL A 59 -0.76 -1.78 2.87
N LEU A 60 -0.71 -0.50 3.24
CA LEU A 60 -0.85 0.60 2.27
C LEU A 60 0.19 0.55 1.13
N LYS A 61 1.47 0.34 1.48
CA LYS A 61 2.55 0.21 0.49
C LYS A 61 2.34 -0.99 -0.43
N LEU A 62 1.86 -2.11 0.13
CA LEU A 62 1.57 -3.31 -0.63
C LEU A 62 0.36 -3.11 -1.55
N SER A 63 -0.73 -2.52 -1.06
CA SER A 63 -1.90 -2.15 -1.87
C SER A 63 -1.52 -1.24 -3.03
N ARG A 64 -0.63 -0.26 -2.81
CA ARG A 64 -0.12 0.58 -3.90
C ARG A 64 0.69 -0.23 -4.92
N THR A 65 1.48 -1.19 -4.46
CA THR A 65 2.25 -2.07 -5.36
C THR A 65 1.35 -2.97 -6.19
N ILE A 66 0.28 -3.52 -5.59
CA ILE A 66 -0.73 -4.30 -6.29
C ILE A 66 -1.48 -3.44 -7.32
N ALA A 67 -1.86 -2.21 -6.95
CA ALA A 67 -2.46 -1.25 -7.87
C ALA A 67 -1.53 -0.96 -9.07
N ASP A 68 -0.24 -0.75 -8.83
CA ASP A 68 0.75 -0.52 -9.90
C ASP A 68 0.90 -1.74 -10.82
N LEU A 69 0.81 -2.97 -10.26
CA LEU A 69 0.84 -4.21 -11.03
C LEU A 69 -0.43 -4.37 -11.90
N ALA A 70 -1.57 -3.90 -11.41
CA ALA A 70 -2.84 -3.86 -12.13
C ALA A 70 -2.96 -2.68 -13.11
N GLY A 71 -1.96 -1.79 -13.19
CA GLY A 71 -2.01 -0.58 -14.01
C GLY A 71 -3.05 0.44 -13.53
N SER A 72 -3.42 0.40 -12.25
CA SER A 72 -4.44 1.26 -11.67
C SER A 72 -3.84 2.47 -10.98
N GLU A 73 -4.35 3.67 -11.30
CA GLU A 73 -3.92 4.92 -10.67
C GLU A 73 -4.35 5.02 -9.21
N ALA A 74 -5.49 4.41 -8.86
CA ALA A 74 -6.07 4.44 -7.51
C ALA A 74 -5.87 3.11 -6.78
N ILE A 75 -5.79 3.17 -5.45
CA ILE A 75 -5.96 1.96 -4.63
C ILE A 75 -7.46 1.71 -4.53
N THR A 76 -7.91 0.55 -5.00
CA THR A 76 -9.29 0.11 -4.92
C THR A 76 -9.44 -0.92 -3.79
N GLN A 77 -10.67 -1.25 -3.42
CA GLN A 77 -10.94 -2.28 -2.42
C GLN A 77 -10.33 -3.63 -2.78
N VAL A 78 -10.24 -3.96 -4.08
CA VAL A 78 -9.63 -5.23 -4.54
C VAL A 78 -8.14 -5.26 -4.18
N HIS A 79 -7.39 -4.20 -4.50
CA HIS A 79 -5.97 -4.11 -4.18
C HIS A 79 -5.71 -4.12 -2.67
N LEU A 80 -6.60 -3.47 -1.91
CA LEU A 80 -6.50 -3.43 -0.45
C LEU A 80 -6.82 -4.79 0.19
N ALA A 81 -7.89 -5.45 -0.24
CA ALA A 81 -8.28 -6.78 0.23
C ALA A 81 -7.20 -7.82 -0.07
N GLU A 82 -6.58 -7.75 -1.25
CA GLU A 82 -5.46 -8.62 -1.62
C GLU A 82 -4.24 -8.36 -0.73
N ALA A 83 -3.87 -7.10 -0.51
CA ALA A 83 -2.77 -6.74 0.40
C ALA A 83 -2.98 -7.24 1.84
N LEU A 84 -4.23 -7.21 2.33
CA LEU A 84 -4.58 -7.70 3.66
C LEU A 84 -4.50 -9.23 3.77
N GLN A 85 -4.75 -9.96 2.68
CA GLN A 85 -4.64 -11.42 2.63
C GLN A 85 -3.19 -11.89 2.66
N TYR A 86 -2.28 -11.11 2.06
CA TYR A 86 -0.85 -11.30 2.24
C TYR A 86 -0.48 -10.96 3.68
N ARG A 87 -0.70 -11.89 4.62
CA ARG A 87 -0.15 -11.86 5.98
C ARG A 87 1.37 -11.91 5.87
N PRO A 88 2.08 -10.78 5.87
CA PRO A 88 3.52 -10.81 5.73
C PRO A 88 4.01 -11.08 7.13
N LYS A 89 4.12 -12.38 7.52
CA LYS A 89 4.46 -12.88 8.86
C LYS A 89 4.29 -11.77 9.90
N LEU A 90 3.07 -11.58 10.42
CA LEU A 90 2.82 -10.70 11.58
C LEU A 90 4.03 -10.85 12.49
N ASP A 91 4.83 -9.79 12.61
CA ASP A 91 6.15 -9.82 13.24
C ASP A 91 6.00 -10.45 14.63
N LEU A 92 6.25 -11.77 14.71
CA LEU A 92 6.59 -12.50 15.90
C LEU A 92 8.03 -12.09 16.20
N MET A 93 8.17 -11.00 16.95
CA MET A 93 9.32 -10.71 17.79
C MET A 93 8.80 -10.06 19.06
#